data_AF-A0A9E1H1M9-F1
#
_entry.id   AF-A0A9E1H1M9-F1
#
_cell.length_a   1.000
_cell.length_b   1.000
_cell.length_c   1.000
_cell.angle_alpha   90.00
_cell.angle_beta   90.00
_cell.angle_gamma   90.00
#
_symmetry.space_group_name_H-M   'P 1'
#
loop_
_entity.id
_entity.type
_entity.pdbx_description
1 polymer ?
#
loop_
_entity_poly.entity_id
_entity_poly.type
_entity_poly.pdbx_seq_one_letter_code
_entity_poly.pdbx_strand_id
1 'polypeptide(L)'
;MKRFTKLLGSITLSTALVISSLAVTPDSNVAVQAAESNDSFEMTDSALFQAEYVNGVYTITGFDGLYNASSIVVPYELNGIPVRAIDAAFCGKTNCLTVYLPDSISIIGSKTFAASSVEYVKSYSNSKIKEIIAQPIAGEIETGSIDVPVPETPEIDTGNAGISQEKPELSDTLPISLKTIEDNAFKDSKIKSITIVSQMDKIGKYAFANTPNFLDFTLAVGASVDNIDDYAFSCTQIHSITINGTINRLGNYAIEKTANISDFTVSDTGSISTIGDHAFYNSGIHYIVLKGSVTNIGSYAFASCGNILQVEVSSNTNYTLGEYAFNCAQIHNVYLSEGLTAIEKGTFEKCGNLEKVQLPQSLKTIGEDAFKNVPNLKEINIPADTTIASSAFEGVGDSTKKALAASGNTNALVLLGMSVVPTSTPAPVPVAAVTAPSAPAPAKVSVGKAKLTSVKKKKGKATLKWKKVKGASGYTIYKKVVKNGTKAKKAKKIKFVKVKNVSAKTTKFTIKLKKKATTSFYIKAFVKTKVNGKTKTVYGKASNTKKVKVK
;
A
#
# COMPACT_ATOMS: atom_id res chain seq x y z
N MET A 1 29.49 -41.97 -11.26
CA MET A 1 29.82 -42.94 -12.33
C MET A 1 29.27 -42.40 -13.65
N LYS A 2 30.14 -42.00 -14.60
CA LYS A 2 30.43 -42.67 -15.88
C LYS A 2 29.37 -42.51 -17.00
N ARG A 3 29.73 -41.66 -18.00
CA ARG A 3 29.39 -41.71 -19.46
C ARG A 3 27.91 -41.46 -19.83
N PHE A 4 27.54 -40.72 -20.89
CA PHE A 4 28.24 -40.16 -22.07
C PHE A 4 28.08 -38.61 -22.11
N THR A 5 28.88 -37.74 -22.76
CA THR A 5 30.11 -37.82 -23.60
C THR A 5 29.96 -37.94 -25.13
N LYS A 6 30.47 -36.91 -25.87
CA LYS A 6 30.53 -36.67 -27.35
C LYS A 6 29.23 -36.12 -27.98
N LEU A 7 29.28 -35.13 -28.89
CA LEU A 7 30.27 -34.93 -29.96
C LEU A 7 30.62 -33.44 -30.28
N LEU A 8 31.94 -33.16 -30.38
CA LEU A 8 32.70 -32.09 -31.09
C LEU A 8 32.16 -30.63 -31.22
N GLY A 9 33.02 -29.60 -31.30
CA GLY A 9 34.49 -29.62 -31.44
C GLY A 9 35.17 -28.29 -31.13
N SER A 10 36.46 -28.37 -30.81
CA SER A 10 37.34 -27.31 -30.31
C SER A 10 38.09 -26.56 -31.40
N ILE A 11 38.26 -25.24 -31.25
CA ILE A 11 39.42 -24.50 -31.82
C ILE A 11 39.99 -23.59 -30.74
N THR A 12 41.25 -23.82 -30.40
CA THR A 12 42.14 -22.91 -29.67
C THR A 12 43.25 -22.47 -30.62
N LEU A 13 43.57 -21.18 -30.71
CA LEU A 13 44.90 -20.76 -31.16
C LEU A 13 45.29 -19.40 -30.57
N SER A 14 46.55 -19.30 -30.18
CA SER A 14 47.17 -18.11 -29.58
C SER A 14 47.60 -17.07 -30.62
N THR A 15 47.67 -15.81 -30.17
CA THR A 15 48.67 -14.79 -30.54
C THR A 15 49.17 -14.70 -32.00
N ALA A 16 48.84 -13.59 -32.66
CA ALA A 16 49.74 -12.97 -33.64
C ALA A 16 49.63 -11.44 -33.57
N LEU A 17 50.77 -10.78 -33.39
CA LEU A 17 50.93 -9.33 -33.43
C LEU A 17 51.09 -8.91 -34.90
N VAL A 18 50.41 -7.85 -35.36
CA VAL A 18 50.79 -7.13 -36.59
C VAL A 18 50.82 -5.64 -36.30
N ILE A 19 52.02 -5.07 -36.41
CA ILE A 19 52.29 -3.64 -36.36
C ILE A 19 52.31 -3.12 -37.79
N SER A 20 51.70 -1.97 -38.05
CA SER A 20 52.02 -1.13 -39.21
C SER A 20 52.47 0.25 -38.72
N SER A 21 53.76 0.53 -38.85
CA SER A 21 54.45 1.72 -38.33
C SER A 21 54.88 2.67 -39.43
N LEU A 22 54.96 3.96 -39.10
CA LEU A 22 55.75 5.04 -39.72
C LEU A 22 55.91 6.09 -38.60
N ALA A 23 56.96 6.05 -37.76
CA ALA A 23 58.27 6.72 -37.95
C ALA A 23 58.14 8.26 -38.13
N VAL A 24 58.80 9.14 -37.36
CA VAL A 24 60.25 9.23 -37.06
C VAL A 24 60.53 9.96 -35.71
N THR A 25 61.22 9.26 -34.79
CA THR A 25 62.34 9.59 -33.83
C THR A 25 62.77 11.06 -33.50
N PRO A 26 63.63 11.28 -32.47
CA PRO A 26 63.59 10.81 -31.06
C PRO A 26 64.00 11.92 -30.03
N ASP A 27 63.88 11.71 -28.71
CA ASP A 27 65.07 11.77 -27.81
C ASP A 27 64.86 11.34 -26.33
N SER A 28 65.93 10.81 -25.75
CA SER A 28 66.24 10.59 -24.32
C SER A 28 65.37 9.64 -23.45
N ASN A 29 66.04 8.66 -22.84
CA ASN A 29 65.51 7.76 -21.81
C ASN A 29 65.38 8.45 -20.44
N VAL A 30 64.25 8.27 -19.76
CA VAL A 30 64.24 7.97 -18.32
C VAL A 30 63.18 6.89 -18.05
N ALA A 31 63.62 5.72 -17.58
CA ALA A 31 62.70 4.73 -17.04
C ALA A 31 62.32 5.14 -15.61
N VAL A 32 61.06 5.54 -15.41
CA VAL A 32 60.46 5.66 -14.08
C VAL A 32 59.31 4.67 -14.00
N GLN A 33 59.33 3.81 -12.98
CA GLN A 33 58.16 3.04 -12.59
C GLN A 33 57.08 4.03 -12.14
N ALA A 34 56.09 4.31 -13.00
CA ALA A 34 54.87 4.96 -12.56
C ALA A 34 54.14 3.96 -11.67
N ALA A 35 54.19 4.21 -10.37
CA ALA A 35 53.46 3.43 -9.38
C ALA A 35 51.97 3.41 -9.72
N GLU A 36 51.29 2.33 -9.33
CA GLU A 36 49.84 2.34 -9.18
C GLU A 36 49.50 3.42 -8.14
N SER A 37 49.10 4.61 -8.59
CA SER A 37 48.58 5.60 -7.67
C SER A 37 47.22 5.11 -7.20
N ASN A 38 47.18 4.65 -5.94
CA ASN A 38 45.97 4.58 -5.14
C ASN A 38 45.49 6.01 -4.83
N ASP A 39 45.30 6.82 -5.87
CA ASP A 39 44.56 8.07 -5.79
C ASP A 39 43.11 7.68 -5.56
N SER A 40 42.70 7.75 -4.29
CA SER A 40 41.33 7.58 -3.87
C SER A 40 40.48 8.70 -4.48
N PHE A 41 39.95 8.46 -5.69
CA PHE A 41 38.97 9.32 -6.32
C PHE A 41 37.82 9.57 -5.34
N GLU A 42 37.66 10.82 -4.91
CA GLU A 42 36.55 11.19 -4.03
C GLU A 42 35.23 10.95 -4.77
N MET A 43 34.30 10.21 -4.15
CA MET A 43 32.98 9.87 -4.71
C MET A 43 32.07 11.08 -5.02
N THR A 44 32.56 12.28 -4.77
CA THR A 44 31.91 13.59 -4.96
C THR A 44 32.64 14.48 -5.96
N ASP A 45 33.56 13.93 -6.78
CA ASP A 45 34.19 14.72 -7.84
C ASP A 45 33.15 15.25 -8.84
N SER A 46 32.83 16.52 -8.69
CA SER A 46 31.90 17.27 -9.54
C SER A 46 32.32 17.29 -11.02
N ALA A 47 33.59 17.05 -11.35
CA ALA A 47 34.07 16.95 -12.73
C ALA A 47 33.53 15.71 -13.47
N LEU A 48 33.02 14.70 -12.76
CA LEU A 48 32.40 13.51 -13.36
C LEU A 48 30.97 13.74 -13.84
N PHE A 49 30.37 14.91 -13.55
CA PHE A 49 29.00 15.24 -13.89
C PHE A 49 28.94 16.32 -14.98
N GLN A 50 28.28 16.01 -16.08
CA GLN A 50 27.91 17.02 -17.07
C GLN A 50 26.66 17.75 -16.56
N ALA A 51 26.65 19.08 -16.63
CA ALA A 51 25.54 19.88 -16.13
C ALA A 51 25.28 21.12 -17.01
N GLU A 52 24.00 21.43 -17.17
CA GLU A 52 23.53 22.65 -17.83
C GLU A 52 23.05 23.67 -16.80
N TYR A 53 23.42 24.93 -16.98
CA TYR A 53 22.98 26.04 -16.14
C TYR A 53 21.92 26.88 -16.88
N VAL A 54 20.68 26.84 -16.39
CA VAL A 54 19.55 27.55 -17.00
C VAL A 54 18.76 28.25 -15.89
N ASN A 55 18.44 29.53 -16.09
CA ASN A 55 17.58 30.33 -15.19
C ASN A 55 17.96 30.30 -13.70
N GLY A 56 19.26 30.35 -13.38
CA GLY A 56 19.74 30.39 -11.98
C GLY A 56 19.94 29.02 -11.33
N VAL A 57 19.84 27.94 -12.09
CA VAL A 57 19.74 26.56 -11.58
C VAL A 57 20.59 25.60 -12.42
N TYR A 58 21.22 24.63 -11.77
CA TYR A 58 21.90 23.51 -12.46
C TYR A 58 20.97 22.30 -12.64
N THR A 59 21.03 21.72 -13.84
CA THR A 59 20.48 20.41 -14.21
C THR A 59 21.63 19.49 -14.55
N ILE A 60 21.73 18.31 -13.93
CA ILE A 60 22.70 17.29 -14.34
C ILE A 60 22.19 16.59 -15.59
N THR A 61 22.97 16.57 -16.66
CA THR A 61 22.59 16.02 -17.98
C THR A 61 23.39 14.78 -18.37
N GLY A 62 24.50 14.50 -17.67
CA GLY A 62 25.39 13.37 -17.97
C GLY A 62 26.25 12.98 -16.77
N PHE A 63 26.77 11.75 -16.82
CA PHE A 63 27.72 11.22 -15.84
C PHE A 63 28.77 10.35 -16.52
N ASP A 64 30.04 10.72 -16.39
CA ASP A 64 31.18 10.09 -17.06
C ASP A 64 32.09 9.28 -16.13
N GLY A 65 31.66 9.06 -14.87
CA GLY A 65 32.44 8.32 -13.89
C GLY A 65 32.76 6.88 -14.28
N LEU A 66 33.95 6.45 -13.83
CA LEU A 66 34.57 5.17 -14.19
C LEU A 66 33.75 3.95 -13.75
N TYR A 67 33.97 2.86 -14.50
CA TYR A 67 33.15 1.64 -14.58
C TYR A 67 32.97 0.81 -13.30
N ASN A 68 33.46 1.22 -12.13
CA ASN A 68 33.49 0.38 -10.92
C ASN A 68 32.70 0.95 -9.71
N ALA A 69 32.12 2.15 -9.79
CA ALA A 69 31.41 2.77 -8.67
C ALA A 69 29.96 2.23 -8.51
N SER A 70 29.75 1.30 -7.58
CA SER A 70 28.43 0.73 -7.28
C SER A 70 27.44 1.78 -6.72
N SER A 71 27.96 2.82 -6.07
CA SER A 71 27.17 3.91 -5.48
C SER A 71 27.67 5.26 -5.95
N ILE A 72 26.75 6.17 -6.26
CA ILE A 72 27.04 7.49 -6.83
C ILE A 72 26.32 8.56 -6.01
N VAL A 73 27.01 9.66 -5.69
CA VAL A 73 26.43 10.82 -5.00
C VAL A 73 26.37 11.98 -5.98
N VAL A 74 25.16 12.39 -6.37
CA VAL A 74 24.96 13.58 -7.21
C VAL A 74 25.20 14.82 -6.35
N PRO A 75 26.07 15.78 -6.76
CA PRO A 75 26.46 16.91 -5.93
C PRO A 75 25.27 17.82 -5.56
N TYR A 76 25.27 18.33 -4.33
CA TYR A 76 24.20 19.22 -3.83
C TYR A 76 24.24 20.60 -4.53
N GLU A 77 25.44 21.10 -4.80
CA GLU A 77 25.70 22.36 -5.51
C GLU A 77 26.83 22.19 -6.52
N LEU A 78 26.78 22.95 -7.61
CA LEU A 78 27.91 23.18 -8.51
C LEU A 78 28.24 24.67 -8.46
N ASN A 79 29.51 25.02 -8.26
CA ASN A 79 29.98 26.41 -8.16
C ASN A 79 29.19 27.27 -7.14
N GLY A 80 28.74 26.67 -6.02
CA GLY A 80 27.94 27.35 -4.98
C GLY A 80 26.47 27.61 -5.35
N ILE A 81 25.95 26.96 -6.40
CA ILE A 81 24.54 27.05 -6.81
C ILE A 81 23.91 25.66 -6.72
N PRO A 82 22.74 25.50 -6.06
CA PRO A 82 22.12 24.21 -5.87
C PRO A 82 21.66 23.54 -7.17
N VAL A 83 21.91 22.24 -7.27
CA VAL A 83 21.36 21.38 -8.32
C VAL A 83 19.88 21.12 -8.04
N ARG A 84 19.00 21.31 -9.04
CA ARG A 84 17.54 21.13 -8.89
C ARG A 84 16.94 20.09 -9.82
N ALA A 85 17.65 19.66 -10.85
CA ALA A 85 17.14 18.66 -11.78
C ALA A 85 18.23 17.69 -12.21
N ILE A 86 17.81 16.51 -12.67
CA ILE A 86 18.69 15.52 -13.28
C ILE A 86 17.96 14.82 -14.42
N ASP A 87 18.44 14.98 -15.64
CA ASP A 87 17.81 14.54 -16.89
C ASP A 87 18.78 13.68 -17.70
N ALA A 88 18.32 12.57 -18.29
CA ALA A 88 19.08 11.58 -19.08
C ALA A 88 20.39 10.98 -18.48
N ALA A 89 20.90 11.47 -17.36
CA ALA A 89 22.31 11.33 -16.95
C ALA A 89 22.84 9.91 -16.74
N PHE A 90 21.97 8.97 -16.33
CA PHE A 90 22.29 7.56 -16.09
C PHE A 90 21.63 6.60 -17.08
N CYS A 91 21.09 7.09 -18.20
CA CYS A 91 20.46 6.28 -19.24
C CYS A 91 21.45 5.22 -19.76
N GLY A 92 21.05 3.94 -19.73
CA GLY A 92 21.85 2.80 -20.17
C GLY A 92 23.09 2.48 -19.31
N LYS A 93 23.33 3.18 -18.18
CA LYS A 93 24.51 2.93 -17.34
C LYS A 93 24.34 1.63 -16.56
N THR A 94 25.18 0.64 -16.85
CA THR A 94 25.07 -0.73 -16.31
C THR A 94 25.80 -0.97 -14.99
N ASN A 95 26.64 -0.04 -14.54
CA ASN A 95 27.61 -0.28 -13.46
C ASN A 95 27.30 0.50 -12.16
N CYS A 96 26.21 1.29 -12.16
CA CYS A 96 25.67 1.91 -10.96
C CYS A 96 24.55 1.04 -10.36
N LEU A 97 24.55 0.88 -9.04
CA LEU A 97 23.54 0.17 -8.26
C LEU A 97 22.69 1.14 -7.41
N THR A 98 23.33 2.13 -6.77
CA THR A 98 22.67 3.11 -5.89
C THR A 98 23.01 4.54 -6.32
N VAL A 99 22.01 5.41 -6.42
CA VAL A 99 22.21 6.85 -6.63
C VAL A 99 21.61 7.64 -5.47
N TYR A 100 22.45 8.47 -4.84
CA TYR A 100 22.04 9.44 -3.83
C TYR A 100 21.80 10.79 -4.51
N LEU A 101 20.55 11.25 -4.49
CA LEU A 101 20.13 12.54 -5.01
C LEU A 101 20.01 13.57 -3.89
N PRO A 102 20.44 14.82 -4.10
CA PRO A 102 20.29 15.84 -3.08
C PRO A 102 18.82 16.22 -2.89
N ASP A 103 18.43 16.52 -1.65
CA ASP A 103 17.07 16.94 -1.28
C ASP A 103 16.60 18.23 -1.99
N SER A 104 17.50 18.95 -2.67
CA SER A 104 17.23 20.09 -3.53
C SER A 104 16.59 19.74 -4.88
N ILE A 105 16.72 18.49 -5.35
CA ILE A 105 16.14 18.04 -6.64
C ILE A 105 14.62 18.15 -6.61
N SER A 106 14.08 18.90 -7.57
CA SER A 106 12.66 19.01 -7.86
C SER A 106 12.22 18.21 -9.09
N ILE A 107 13.13 17.84 -10.00
CA ILE A 107 12.79 17.09 -11.23
C ILE A 107 13.77 15.94 -11.47
N ILE A 108 13.23 14.74 -11.66
CA ILE A 108 13.92 13.63 -12.35
C ILE A 108 13.39 13.62 -13.78
N GLY A 109 14.24 13.97 -14.73
CA GLY A 109 13.93 14.16 -16.14
C GLY A 109 13.68 12.87 -16.92
N SER A 110 13.56 13.01 -18.23
CA SER A 110 13.16 11.91 -19.10
C SER A 110 14.32 10.93 -19.27
N LYS A 111 14.02 9.64 -19.17
CA LYS A 111 15.00 8.55 -19.33
C LYS A 111 16.21 8.60 -18.36
N THR A 112 16.20 9.42 -17.31
CA THR A 112 17.36 9.64 -16.42
C THR A 112 18.04 8.35 -15.95
N PHE A 113 17.28 7.31 -15.65
CA PHE A 113 17.72 5.98 -15.22
C PHE A 113 17.25 4.87 -16.17
N ALA A 114 16.77 5.19 -17.37
CA ALA A 114 16.20 4.20 -18.28
C ALA A 114 17.25 3.17 -18.72
N ALA A 115 16.86 1.90 -18.81
CA ALA A 115 17.74 0.76 -19.13
C ALA A 115 19.02 0.66 -18.26
N SER A 116 19.02 1.26 -17.07
CA SER A 116 20.17 1.25 -16.14
C SER A 116 20.13 0.07 -15.16
N SER A 117 21.28 -0.26 -14.57
CA SER A 117 21.36 -1.23 -13.46
C SER A 117 20.95 -0.66 -12.10
N VAL A 118 20.51 0.61 -12.02
CA VAL A 118 20.19 1.25 -10.73
C VAL A 118 19.04 0.52 -10.06
N GLU A 119 19.31 0.01 -8.86
CA GLU A 119 18.36 -0.69 -7.99
C GLU A 119 17.78 0.22 -6.90
N TYR A 120 18.51 1.27 -6.51
CA TYR A 120 18.12 2.18 -5.44
C TYR A 120 18.36 3.64 -5.82
N VAL A 121 17.34 4.48 -5.65
CA VAL A 121 17.49 5.94 -5.63
C VAL A 121 17.07 6.45 -4.25
N LYS A 122 17.97 7.18 -3.60
CA LYS A 122 17.89 7.62 -2.21
C LYS A 122 18.09 9.12 -2.11
N SER A 123 17.63 9.76 -1.04
CA SER A 123 17.85 11.20 -0.82
C SER A 123 18.83 11.50 0.31
N TYR A 124 19.43 12.70 0.24
CA TYR A 124 20.27 13.23 1.30
C TYR A 124 20.21 14.77 1.40
N SER A 125 20.41 15.29 2.61
CA SER A 125 20.48 16.73 2.90
C SER A 125 21.92 17.24 2.86
N ASN A 126 22.14 18.50 2.51
CA ASN A 126 23.48 19.12 2.45
C ASN A 126 24.29 18.92 3.75
N SER A 127 23.64 19.01 4.91
CA SER A 127 24.23 18.77 6.23
C SER A 127 24.88 17.37 6.39
N LYS A 128 24.41 16.36 5.65
CA LYS A 128 24.86 14.97 5.72
C LYS A 128 25.91 14.62 4.66
N ILE A 129 26.30 15.53 3.75
CA ILE A 129 27.22 15.18 2.65
C ILE A 129 28.58 14.68 3.15
N LYS A 130 29.12 15.28 4.23
CA LYS A 130 30.38 14.86 4.87
C LYS A 130 30.29 13.48 5.52
N GLU A 131 29.11 13.09 5.98
CA GLU A 131 28.86 11.78 6.58
C GLU A 131 28.73 10.67 5.54
N ILE A 132 28.28 11.00 4.31
CA ILE A 132 28.20 10.08 3.19
C ILE A 132 29.59 9.79 2.63
N ILE A 133 30.40 10.84 2.43
CA ILE A 133 31.81 10.73 1.98
C ILE A 133 32.65 9.92 2.99
N ALA A 134 32.32 10.00 4.28
CA ALA A 134 33.02 9.28 5.35
C ALA A 134 32.59 7.81 5.54
N GLN A 135 31.59 7.31 4.81
CA GLN A 135 31.22 5.89 4.85
C GLN A 135 32.02 5.10 3.80
N PRO A 136 32.65 3.97 4.17
CA PRO A 136 33.00 2.95 3.18
C PRO A 136 31.70 2.34 2.65
N ILE A 137 31.21 2.85 1.52
CA ILE A 137 29.95 2.38 0.93
C ILE A 137 30.21 0.99 0.33
N ALA A 138 29.75 -0.03 1.05
CA ALA A 138 30.16 -1.42 0.86
C ALA A 138 29.90 -1.93 -0.56
N GLY A 139 30.99 -2.11 -1.31
CA GLY A 139 31.08 -3.02 -2.45
C GLY A 139 31.62 -4.37 -2.00
N GLU A 140 30.91 -5.07 -1.10
CA GLU A 140 31.21 -6.47 -0.80
C GLU A 140 30.06 -7.37 -1.27
N ILE A 141 30.41 -8.32 -2.12
CA ILE A 141 29.52 -9.37 -2.59
C ILE A 141 29.49 -10.42 -1.49
N GLU A 142 28.43 -10.47 -0.67
CA GLU A 142 28.23 -11.59 0.26
C GLU A 142 27.97 -12.89 -0.53
N THR A 143 29.06 -13.59 -0.87
CA THR A 143 29.00 -14.99 -1.26
C THR A 143 28.63 -15.79 -0.02
N GLY A 144 27.35 -16.18 0.07
CA GLY A 144 26.79 -16.70 1.31
C GLY A 144 27.42 -17.98 1.84
N SER A 145 27.60 -18.02 3.16
CA SER A 145 27.74 -19.23 3.95
C SER A 145 26.67 -19.24 5.04
N ILE A 146 25.75 -20.21 4.97
CA ILE A 146 24.70 -20.40 5.97
C ILE A 146 25.33 -21.06 7.20
N ASP A 147 25.53 -20.30 8.27
CA ASP A 147 25.87 -20.85 9.58
C ASP A 147 24.67 -20.87 10.54
N VAL A 148 24.62 -21.93 11.34
CA VAL A 148 23.45 -22.33 12.14
C VAL A 148 23.34 -21.47 13.41
N PRO A 149 22.15 -21.00 13.82
CA PRO A 149 22.02 -20.17 15.01
C PRO A 149 22.27 -20.97 16.31
N VAL A 150 23.39 -20.68 16.97
CA VAL A 150 23.63 -21.06 18.37
C VAL A 150 22.97 -20.01 19.28
N PRO A 151 22.18 -20.40 20.30
CA PRO A 151 21.46 -19.44 21.13
C PRO A 151 22.37 -18.80 22.19
N GLU A 152 22.64 -17.50 22.05
CA GLU A 152 23.42 -16.74 23.03
C GLU A 152 22.68 -16.55 24.37
N THR A 153 23.44 -16.69 25.46
CA THR A 153 23.02 -16.39 26.83
C THR A 153 23.13 -14.89 27.14
N PRO A 154 22.26 -14.31 27.97
CA PRO A 154 22.26 -12.88 28.24
C PRO A 154 23.40 -12.48 29.20
N GLU A 155 24.38 -11.74 28.71
CA GLU A 155 25.38 -11.06 29.55
C GLU A 155 24.84 -9.76 30.17
N ILE A 156 25.60 -9.25 31.14
CA ILE A 156 25.17 -8.25 32.12
C ILE A 156 25.77 -6.88 31.77
N ASP A 157 24.89 -5.88 31.69
CA ASP A 157 25.24 -4.47 31.49
C ASP A 157 26.09 -3.92 32.67
N THR A 158 27.38 -3.73 32.42
CA THR A 158 28.25 -2.82 33.20
C THR A 158 28.53 -1.58 32.36
N GLY A 159 27.73 -0.54 32.56
CA GLY A 159 27.75 0.65 31.74
C GLY A 159 29.11 1.36 31.70
N ASN A 160 29.49 1.80 30.51
CA ASN A 160 30.45 2.87 30.31
C ASN A 160 29.91 3.86 29.27
N ALA A 161 30.18 5.14 29.45
CA ALA A 161 29.60 6.20 28.63
C ALA A 161 30.32 6.33 27.28
N GLY A 162 30.02 5.43 26.35
CA GLY A 162 30.39 5.56 24.95
C GLY A 162 29.50 6.59 24.25
N ILE A 163 30.12 7.61 23.63
CA ILE A 163 29.43 8.52 22.72
C ILE A 163 28.97 7.68 21.53
N SER A 164 27.67 7.44 21.39
CA SER A 164 27.14 6.83 20.18
C SER A 164 27.32 7.81 19.04
N GLN A 165 28.29 7.55 18.16
CA GLN A 165 28.26 8.12 16.82
C GLN A 165 26.93 7.67 16.19
N GLU A 166 26.00 8.60 16.01
CA GLU A 166 24.77 8.30 15.28
C GLU A 166 25.17 7.88 13.86
N LYS A 167 24.74 6.68 13.47
CA LYS A 167 24.90 6.22 12.09
C LYS A 167 24.19 7.21 11.17
N PRO A 168 24.83 7.73 10.11
CA PRO A 168 24.22 8.73 9.25
C PRO A 168 22.87 8.25 8.71
N GLU A 169 21.82 9.04 8.96
CA GLU A 169 20.47 8.77 8.48
C GLU A 169 20.38 9.03 6.97
N LEU A 170 20.84 8.06 6.18
CA LEU A 170 20.49 7.90 4.77
C LEU A 170 19.00 7.56 4.66
N SER A 171 18.28 8.23 3.76
CA SER A 171 16.85 8.00 3.57
C SER A 171 16.59 7.06 2.39
N ASP A 172 15.81 6.00 2.60
CA ASP A 172 15.28 5.12 1.54
C ASP A 172 14.08 5.76 0.80
N THR A 173 14.10 7.08 0.66
CA THR A 173 13.04 7.90 0.05
C THR A 173 13.59 8.73 -1.10
N LEU A 174 12.70 9.20 -1.97
CA LEU A 174 13.04 10.22 -2.96
C LEU A 174 13.22 11.61 -2.30
N PRO A 175 13.90 12.56 -2.98
CA PRO A 175 14.14 13.92 -2.48
C PRO A 175 12.90 14.65 -1.99
N ILE A 176 13.00 15.35 -0.86
CA ILE A 176 11.85 16.06 -0.27
C ILE A 176 11.31 17.23 -1.13
N SER A 177 12.16 17.80 -2.00
CA SER A 177 11.74 18.84 -2.96
C SER A 177 11.17 18.28 -4.26
N LEU A 178 11.18 16.95 -4.46
CA LEU A 178 10.79 16.33 -5.72
C LEU A 178 9.33 16.64 -6.05
N LYS A 179 9.14 17.20 -7.24
CA LYS A 179 7.84 17.53 -7.84
C LYS A 179 7.46 16.62 -8.98
N THR A 180 8.43 16.30 -9.83
CA THR A 180 8.15 15.58 -11.08
C THR A 180 9.14 14.45 -11.31
N ILE A 181 8.61 13.29 -11.66
CA ILE A 181 9.34 12.24 -12.37
C ILE A 181 8.79 12.25 -13.79
N GLU A 182 9.63 12.54 -14.78
CA GLU A 182 9.19 12.67 -16.16
C GLU A 182 9.05 11.32 -16.89
N ASP A 183 8.52 11.40 -18.11
CA ASP A 183 8.22 10.25 -18.95
C ASP A 183 9.45 9.35 -19.17
N ASN A 184 9.27 8.05 -19.02
CA ASN A 184 10.31 7.01 -19.15
C ASN A 184 11.49 7.10 -18.15
N ALA A 185 11.46 7.96 -17.12
CA ALA A 185 12.59 8.22 -16.21
C ALA A 185 13.35 6.97 -15.69
N PHE A 186 12.64 5.90 -15.35
CA PHE A 186 13.14 4.62 -14.83
C PHE A 186 12.75 3.42 -15.72
N LYS A 187 12.30 3.66 -16.96
CA LYS A 187 11.81 2.59 -17.84
C LYS A 187 12.90 1.54 -18.12
N ASP A 188 12.54 0.26 -18.11
CA ASP A 188 13.46 -0.87 -18.33
C ASP A 188 14.65 -0.92 -17.32
N SER A 189 14.57 -0.19 -16.20
CA SER A 189 15.61 -0.18 -15.14
C SER A 189 15.43 -1.30 -14.10
N LYS A 190 16.42 -1.47 -13.22
CA LYS A 190 16.39 -2.47 -12.12
C LYS A 190 15.87 -1.93 -10.79
N ILE A 191 15.26 -0.74 -10.75
CA ILE A 191 14.81 -0.08 -9.51
C ILE A 191 13.94 -1.02 -8.68
N LYS A 192 14.23 -1.16 -7.37
CA LYS A 192 13.57 -2.13 -6.49
C LYS A 192 12.40 -1.55 -5.71
N SER A 193 12.52 -0.33 -5.21
CA SER A 193 11.47 0.32 -4.43
C SER A 193 11.54 1.83 -4.52
N ILE A 194 10.39 2.49 -4.32
CA ILE A 194 10.27 3.94 -4.29
C ILE A 194 9.33 4.34 -3.15
N THR A 195 9.81 5.26 -2.30
CA THR A 195 9.01 5.89 -1.24
C THR A 195 8.92 7.39 -1.47
N ILE A 196 7.71 7.90 -1.66
CA ILE A 196 7.41 9.33 -1.82
C ILE A 196 6.92 9.90 -0.50
N VAL A 197 7.57 10.97 -0.05
CA VAL A 197 7.28 11.68 1.21
C VAL A 197 6.84 13.14 1.02
N SER A 198 6.90 13.66 -0.21
CA SER A 198 6.64 15.05 -0.58
C SER A 198 5.25 15.25 -1.23
N GLN A 199 4.94 16.47 -1.67
CA GLN A 199 3.82 16.73 -2.59
C GLN A 199 4.37 16.73 -4.02
N MET A 200 4.01 15.73 -4.82
CA MET A 200 4.39 15.64 -6.23
C MET A 200 3.26 16.07 -7.16
N ASP A 201 3.64 16.68 -8.27
CA ASP A 201 2.72 17.17 -9.29
C ASP A 201 2.49 16.07 -10.34
N LYS A 202 3.55 15.32 -10.72
CA LYS A 202 3.50 14.32 -11.80
C LYS A 202 4.45 13.12 -11.59
N ILE A 203 3.98 11.91 -11.88
CA ILE A 203 4.77 10.74 -12.28
C ILE A 203 4.41 10.42 -13.74
N GLY A 204 5.36 10.53 -14.65
CA GLY A 204 5.12 10.60 -16.09
C GLY A 204 4.86 9.27 -16.80
N LYS A 205 4.57 9.40 -18.10
CA LYS A 205 4.16 8.28 -18.94
C LYS A 205 5.27 7.25 -19.03
N TYR A 206 4.95 5.98 -18.83
CA TYR A 206 5.94 4.88 -18.77
C TYR A 206 7.08 5.08 -17.76
N ALA A 207 6.97 5.97 -16.76
CA ALA A 207 8.07 6.35 -15.87
C ALA A 207 8.82 5.14 -15.28
N PHE A 208 8.13 4.08 -14.88
CA PHE A 208 8.66 2.84 -14.31
C PHE A 208 8.28 1.60 -15.14
N ALA A 209 7.84 1.77 -16.39
CA ALA A 209 7.37 0.64 -17.19
C ALA A 209 8.49 -0.39 -17.45
N ASN A 210 8.09 -1.67 -17.56
CA ASN A 210 8.99 -2.81 -17.77
C ASN A 210 10.10 -2.97 -16.72
N THR A 211 9.93 -2.50 -15.48
CA THR A 211 10.93 -2.67 -14.42
C THR A 211 10.76 -4.05 -13.75
N PRO A 212 11.63 -5.05 -14.02
CA PRO A 212 11.39 -6.44 -13.63
C PRO A 212 11.68 -6.71 -12.14
N ASN A 213 12.36 -5.78 -11.47
CA ASN A 213 12.75 -5.88 -10.07
C ASN A 213 11.99 -4.91 -9.17
N PHE A 214 11.06 -4.11 -9.70
CA PHE A 214 10.35 -3.10 -8.91
C PHE A 214 9.25 -3.76 -8.08
N LEU A 215 9.49 -3.91 -6.77
CA LEU A 215 8.66 -4.69 -5.84
C LEU A 215 7.67 -3.81 -5.05
N ASP A 216 8.10 -2.61 -4.62
CA ASP A 216 7.38 -1.82 -3.62
C ASP A 216 7.22 -0.35 -4.02
N PHE A 217 5.97 0.13 -4.02
CA PHE A 217 5.65 1.56 -4.10
C PHE A 217 4.93 2.01 -2.83
N THR A 218 5.47 3.02 -2.15
CA THR A 218 4.86 3.62 -0.95
C THR A 218 4.68 5.11 -1.11
N LEU A 219 3.43 5.57 -0.97
CA LEU A 219 3.12 6.98 -0.73
C LEU A 219 2.90 7.20 0.77
N ALA A 220 3.76 8.01 1.40
CA ALA A 220 3.76 8.20 2.85
C ALA A 220 2.56 9.01 3.38
N VAL A 221 2.36 9.00 4.70
CA VAL A 221 1.29 9.78 5.36
C VAL A 221 1.53 11.26 5.13
N GLY A 222 0.55 11.95 4.55
CA GLY A 222 0.62 13.38 4.24
C GLY A 222 1.29 13.72 2.91
N ALA A 223 1.90 12.76 2.22
CA ALA A 223 2.40 12.93 0.87
C ALA A 223 1.25 12.99 -0.16
N SER A 224 1.50 13.56 -1.34
CA SER A 224 0.54 13.59 -2.45
C SER A 224 1.20 13.31 -3.79
N VAL A 225 0.40 12.82 -4.74
CA VAL A 225 0.73 12.81 -6.17
C VAL A 225 -0.50 13.27 -6.93
N ASP A 226 -0.45 14.43 -7.59
CA ASP A 226 -1.62 14.95 -8.30
C ASP A 226 -1.93 14.09 -9.54
N ASN A 227 -0.90 13.67 -10.28
CA ASN A 227 -1.10 12.85 -11.47
C ASN A 227 -0.05 11.72 -11.60
N ILE A 228 -0.51 10.48 -11.68
CA ILE A 228 0.25 9.33 -12.16
C ILE A 228 -0.24 9.06 -13.58
N ASP A 229 0.63 9.23 -14.57
CA ASP A 229 0.25 9.16 -15.98
C ASP A 229 0.06 7.73 -16.52
N ASP A 230 -0.45 7.69 -17.74
CA ASP A 230 -0.77 6.46 -18.44
C ASP A 230 0.46 5.54 -18.54
N TYR A 231 0.25 4.24 -18.34
CA TYR A 231 1.30 3.21 -18.35
C TYR A 231 2.48 3.43 -17.36
N ALA A 232 2.39 4.34 -16.38
CA ALA A 232 3.51 4.70 -15.49
C ALA A 232 4.23 3.49 -14.84
N PHE A 233 3.50 2.44 -14.49
CA PHE A 233 3.98 1.17 -13.92
C PHE A 233 3.52 -0.06 -14.73
N SER A 234 3.28 0.08 -16.04
CA SER A 234 2.91 -1.05 -16.91
C SER A 234 4.00 -2.13 -16.99
N CYS A 235 3.60 -3.40 -17.00
CA CYS A 235 4.49 -4.56 -17.14
C CYS A 235 5.59 -4.65 -16.04
N THR A 236 5.28 -4.15 -14.84
CA THR A 236 6.16 -4.20 -13.67
C THR A 236 5.98 -5.48 -12.86
N GLN A 237 6.88 -5.73 -11.90
CA GLN A 237 6.79 -6.85 -10.95
C GLN A 237 6.43 -6.37 -9.54
N ILE A 238 5.63 -5.29 -9.43
CA ILE A 238 5.23 -4.73 -8.12
C ILE A 238 4.44 -5.78 -7.35
N HIS A 239 4.86 -6.05 -6.13
CA HIS A 239 4.21 -6.93 -5.17
C HIS A 239 3.26 -6.13 -4.27
N SER A 240 3.68 -4.94 -3.81
CA SER A 240 2.92 -4.11 -2.86
C SER A 240 2.79 -2.66 -3.33
N ILE A 241 1.56 -2.14 -3.28
CA ILE A 241 1.26 -0.72 -3.44
C ILE A 241 0.54 -0.24 -2.19
N THR A 242 1.21 0.61 -1.41
CA THR A 242 0.69 1.16 -0.15
C THR A 242 0.50 2.67 -0.26
N ILE A 243 -0.77 3.09 -0.28
CA ILE A 243 -1.17 4.50 -0.38
C ILE A 243 -1.64 5.00 0.99
N ASN A 244 -0.75 5.72 1.70
CA ASN A 244 -1.08 6.41 2.96
C ASN A 244 -1.31 7.92 2.79
N GLY A 245 -0.95 8.47 1.64
CA GLY A 245 -1.20 9.85 1.19
C GLY A 245 -2.33 9.94 0.16
N THR A 246 -2.36 11.01 -0.61
CA THR A 246 -3.43 11.25 -1.61
C THR A 246 -2.91 11.12 -3.05
N ILE A 247 -3.61 10.35 -3.89
CA ILE A 247 -3.44 10.38 -5.35
C ILE A 247 -4.69 10.99 -5.96
N ASN A 248 -4.57 12.05 -6.76
CA ASN A 248 -5.75 12.62 -7.41
C ASN A 248 -6.12 11.83 -8.68
N ARG A 249 -5.14 11.53 -9.55
CA ARG A 249 -5.33 10.67 -10.74
C ARG A 249 -4.34 9.53 -10.81
N LEU A 250 -4.85 8.31 -11.02
CA LEU A 250 -4.13 7.18 -11.57
C LEU A 250 -4.56 6.98 -13.03
N GLY A 251 -3.60 7.07 -13.96
CA GLY A 251 -3.85 7.10 -15.40
C GLY A 251 -4.30 5.79 -16.03
N ASN A 252 -4.52 5.83 -17.34
CA ASN A 252 -4.98 4.67 -18.10
C ASN A 252 -3.85 3.64 -18.22
N TYR A 253 -4.16 2.35 -18.11
CA TYR A 253 -3.16 1.27 -18.13
C TYR A 253 -2.00 1.43 -17.11
N ALA A 254 -2.15 2.30 -16.10
CA ALA A 254 -1.02 2.74 -15.27
C ALA A 254 -0.30 1.62 -14.53
N ILE A 255 -0.98 0.51 -14.20
CA ILE A 255 -0.46 -0.69 -13.53
C ILE A 255 -1.03 -1.94 -14.25
N GLU A 256 -1.08 -1.90 -15.59
CA GLU A 256 -1.49 -3.07 -16.39
C GLU A 256 -0.42 -4.18 -16.39
N LYS A 257 -0.87 -5.42 -16.56
CA LYS A 257 -0.01 -6.62 -16.75
C LYS A 257 1.00 -6.86 -15.60
N THR A 258 0.73 -6.33 -14.42
CA THR A 258 1.53 -6.56 -13.21
C THR A 258 1.09 -7.87 -12.57
N ALA A 259 1.75 -8.98 -12.93
CA ALA A 259 1.31 -10.33 -12.59
C ALA A 259 1.44 -10.71 -11.10
N ASN A 260 2.35 -10.07 -10.36
CA ASN A 260 2.76 -10.48 -9.01
C ASN A 260 2.24 -9.58 -7.86
N ILE A 261 1.35 -8.63 -8.14
CA ILE A 261 0.81 -7.72 -7.11
C ILE A 261 -0.11 -8.47 -6.13
N SER A 262 0.33 -8.61 -4.87
CA SER A 262 -0.48 -9.19 -3.81
C SER A 262 -1.47 -8.15 -3.27
N ASP A 263 -0.96 -6.98 -2.88
CA ASP A 263 -1.68 -6.02 -2.05
C ASP A 263 -1.73 -4.63 -2.71
N PHE A 264 -2.93 -4.22 -3.14
CA PHE A 264 -3.24 -2.83 -3.48
C PHE A 264 -4.06 -2.20 -2.35
N THR A 265 -3.39 -1.48 -1.45
CA THR A 265 -4.00 -0.95 -0.22
C THR A 265 -4.01 0.57 -0.18
N VAL A 266 -5.22 1.15 -0.22
CA VAL A 266 -5.46 2.53 0.24
C VAL A 266 -5.78 2.48 1.73
N SER A 267 -4.94 3.11 2.55
CA SER A 267 -5.06 3.05 4.01
C SER A 267 -6.16 3.97 4.55
N ASP A 268 -6.46 3.91 5.85
CA ASP A 268 -7.47 4.78 6.48
C ASP A 268 -7.05 6.28 6.47
N THR A 269 -5.80 6.61 6.13
CA THR A 269 -5.31 8.00 5.93
C THR A 269 -5.11 8.37 4.46
N GLY A 270 -5.17 7.39 3.55
CA GLY A 270 -4.97 7.61 2.12
C GLY A 270 -6.29 7.84 1.37
N SER A 271 -6.17 8.30 0.13
CA SER A 271 -7.28 8.44 -0.81
C SER A 271 -6.78 8.36 -2.25
N ILE A 272 -7.63 7.85 -3.14
CA ILE A 272 -7.47 7.97 -4.60
C ILE A 272 -8.76 8.57 -5.15
N SER A 273 -8.72 9.70 -5.87
CA SER A 273 -9.94 10.28 -6.44
C SER A 273 -10.39 9.55 -7.70
N THR A 274 -9.48 9.36 -8.66
CA THR A 274 -9.80 8.75 -9.96
C THR A 274 -8.84 7.62 -10.33
N ILE A 275 -9.41 6.52 -10.83
CA ILE A 275 -8.71 5.40 -11.46
C ILE A 275 -9.12 5.38 -12.93
N GLY A 276 -8.13 5.43 -13.83
CA GLY A 276 -8.33 5.47 -15.29
C GLY A 276 -8.80 4.16 -15.91
N ASP A 277 -9.04 4.21 -17.22
CA ASP A 277 -9.46 3.06 -17.99
C ASP A 277 -8.32 2.03 -18.08
N HIS A 278 -8.65 0.74 -17.98
CA HIS A 278 -7.68 -0.35 -18.00
C HIS A 278 -6.54 -0.24 -16.95
N ALA A 279 -6.67 0.60 -15.92
CA ALA A 279 -5.57 0.96 -15.02
C ALA A 279 -4.85 -0.24 -14.37
N PHE A 280 -5.53 -1.36 -14.14
CA PHE A 280 -4.98 -2.62 -13.65
C PHE A 280 -5.32 -3.81 -14.56
N TYR A 281 -5.53 -3.56 -15.86
CA TYR A 281 -5.92 -4.60 -16.81
C TYR A 281 -4.92 -5.78 -16.81
N ASN A 282 -5.46 -6.99 -16.70
CA ASN A 282 -4.68 -8.24 -16.68
C ASN A 282 -3.61 -8.29 -15.56
N SER A 283 -3.88 -7.69 -14.40
CA SER A 283 -2.96 -7.70 -13.25
C SER A 283 -3.37 -8.71 -12.16
N GLY A 284 -2.39 -9.22 -11.41
CA GLY A 284 -2.52 -10.34 -10.48
C GLY A 284 -3.10 -10.02 -9.10
N ILE A 285 -3.84 -8.93 -8.95
CA ILE A 285 -4.29 -8.37 -7.66
C ILE A 285 -5.11 -9.38 -6.85
N HIS A 286 -4.81 -9.53 -5.57
CA HIS A 286 -5.57 -10.38 -4.66
C HIS A 286 -6.64 -9.60 -3.87
N TYR A 287 -6.34 -8.37 -3.45
CA TYR A 287 -7.26 -7.53 -2.69
C TYR A 287 -7.33 -6.11 -3.25
N ILE A 288 -8.55 -5.62 -3.47
CA ILE A 288 -8.83 -4.23 -3.82
C ILE A 288 -9.58 -3.60 -2.65
N VAL A 289 -8.92 -2.69 -1.93
CA VAL A 289 -9.52 -1.94 -0.83
C VAL A 289 -9.39 -0.45 -1.11
N LEU A 290 -10.45 0.13 -1.67
CA LEU A 290 -10.56 1.55 -2.00
C LEU A 290 -11.31 2.28 -0.89
N LYS A 291 -10.66 3.29 -0.31
CA LYS A 291 -11.18 4.11 0.78
C LYS A 291 -10.96 5.58 0.49
N GLY A 292 -11.67 6.43 1.23
CA GLY A 292 -11.54 7.88 1.12
C GLY A 292 -12.56 8.43 0.13
N SER A 293 -12.09 9.19 -0.84
CA SER A 293 -12.92 10.03 -1.73
C SER A 293 -12.80 9.63 -3.20
N VAL A 294 -12.87 8.32 -3.48
CA VAL A 294 -12.93 7.82 -4.86
C VAL A 294 -14.24 8.25 -5.51
N THR A 295 -14.14 8.84 -6.69
CA THR A 295 -15.26 9.37 -7.49
C THR A 295 -15.43 8.64 -8.82
N ASN A 296 -14.36 8.09 -9.42
CA ASN A 296 -14.45 7.37 -10.68
C ASN A 296 -13.49 6.17 -10.71
N ILE A 297 -14.02 5.02 -11.14
CA ILE A 297 -13.25 3.83 -11.53
C ILE A 297 -13.54 3.59 -13.02
N GLY A 298 -12.52 3.68 -13.87
CA GLY A 298 -12.64 3.64 -15.32
C GLY A 298 -13.15 2.32 -15.90
N SER A 299 -13.42 2.36 -17.20
CA SER A 299 -13.85 1.20 -17.98
C SER A 299 -12.72 0.18 -18.06
N TYR A 300 -13.04 -1.11 -17.95
CA TYR A 300 -12.06 -2.20 -17.89
C TYR A 300 -10.97 -2.07 -16.79
N ALA A 301 -11.11 -1.17 -15.80
CA ALA A 301 -10.05 -0.81 -14.87
C ALA A 301 -9.40 -2.00 -14.12
N PHE A 302 -10.16 -3.06 -13.85
CA PHE A 302 -9.72 -4.32 -13.23
C PHE A 302 -10.14 -5.54 -14.06
N ALA A 303 -10.35 -5.37 -15.37
CA ALA A 303 -10.74 -6.48 -16.24
C ALA A 303 -9.58 -7.49 -16.41
N SER A 304 -9.93 -8.77 -16.55
CA SER A 304 -9.01 -9.91 -16.63
C SER A 304 -8.08 -10.11 -15.42
N CYS A 305 -8.36 -9.48 -14.26
CA CYS A 305 -7.58 -9.70 -13.05
C CYS A 305 -7.77 -11.12 -12.48
N GLY A 306 -6.70 -11.92 -12.49
CA GLY A 306 -6.76 -13.38 -12.30
C GLY A 306 -6.94 -13.90 -10.87
N ASN A 307 -6.70 -13.10 -9.83
CA ASN A 307 -6.54 -13.59 -8.44
C ASN A 307 -7.41 -12.91 -7.37
N ILE A 308 -8.39 -12.07 -7.75
CA ILE A 308 -9.09 -11.22 -6.76
C ILE A 308 -9.94 -12.05 -5.78
N LEU A 309 -9.61 -11.97 -4.50
CA LEU A 309 -10.39 -12.56 -3.42
C LEU A 309 -11.50 -11.62 -2.94
N GLN A 310 -11.24 -10.31 -2.90
CA GLN A 310 -12.23 -9.32 -2.47
C GLN A 310 -12.03 -7.95 -3.14
N VAL A 311 -13.16 -7.32 -3.51
CA VAL A 311 -13.29 -5.90 -3.82
C VAL A 311 -14.09 -5.22 -2.71
N GLU A 312 -13.53 -4.20 -2.07
CA GLU A 312 -14.24 -3.30 -1.16
C GLU A 312 -14.06 -1.85 -1.63
N VAL A 313 -15.17 -1.22 -2.06
CA VAL A 313 -15.22 0.21 -2.37
C VAL A 313 -16.01 0.92 -1.27
N SER A 314 -15.30 1.69 -0.44
CA SER A 314 -15.84 2.48 0.67
C SER A 314 -15.57 3.98 0.43
N SER A 315 -16.35 4.58 -0.46
CA SER A 315 -16.28 6.02 -0.72
C SER A 315 -17.07 6.84 0.30
N ASN A 316 -16.65 8.08 0.53
CA ASN A 316 -17.40 9.12 1.23
C ASN A 316 -18.11 10.11 0.29
N THR A 317 -17.96 9.93 -1.03
CA THR A 317 -18.58 10.69 -2.11
C THR A 317 -19.45 9.80 -2.99
N ASN A 318 -20.24 10.39 -3.89
CA ASN A 318 -20.81 9.65 -5.01
C ASN A 318 -19.68 9.14 -5.92
N TYR A 319 -19.88 7.97 -6.53
CA TYR A 319 -18.87 7.37 -7.41
C TYR A 319 -19.49 6.54 -8.52
N THR A 320 -18.70 6.32 -9.57
CA THR A 320 -19.04 5.53 -10.76
C THR A 320 -18.12 4.30 -10.91
N LEU A 321 -18.65 3.26 -11.54
CA LEU A 321 -17.90 2.12 -12.06
C LEU A 321 -18.08 2.12 -13.58
N GLY A 322 -17.01 2.15 -14.36
CA GLY A 322 -17.07 2.14 -15.82
C GLY A 322 -17.63 0.83 -16.40
N GLU A 323 -17.90 0.85 -17.71
CA GLU A 323 -18.28 -0.35 -18.43
C GLU A 323 -17.18 -1.42 -18.31
N TYR A 324 -17.57 -2.67 -18.13
CA TYR A 324 -16.64 -3.82 -18.04
C TYR A 324 -15.57 -3.69 -16.95
N ALA A 325 -15.72 -2.80 -15.95
CA ALA A 325 -14.66 -2.47 -14.99
C ALA A 325 -14.05 -3.68 -14.25
N PHE A 326 -14.78 -4.80 -14.11
CA PHE A 326 -14.28 -6.06 -13.55
C PHE A 326 -14.51 -7.27 -14.49
N ASN A 327 -14.70 -7.06 -15.79
CA ASN A 327 -14.97 -8.13 -16.75
C ASN A 327 -13.92 -9.25 -16.72
N CYS A 328 -14.35 -10.52 -16.75
CA CYS A 328 -13.51 -11.72 -16.63
C CYS A 328 -12.65 -11.82 -15.35
N ALA A 329 -12.79 -10.90 -14.39
CA ALA A 329 -12.00 -10.91 -13.17
C ALA A 329 -12.44 -12.05 -12.23
N GLN A 330 -11.49 -12.74 -11.61
CA GLN A 330 -11.73 -13.93 -10.79
C GLN A 330 -12.19 -13.62 -9.35
N ILE A 331 -13.01 -12.57 -9.21
CA ILE A 331 -13.48 -12.01 -7.93
C ILE A 331 -14.35 -13.01 -7.20
N HIS A 332 -14.18 -13.15 -5.88
CA HIS A 332 -15.08 -13.95 -5.03
C HIS A 332 -16.15 -13.12 -4.31
N ASN A 333 -15.79 -11.93 -3.79
CA ASN A 333 -16.68 -11.08 -3.00
C ASN A 333 -16.57 -9.60 -3.41
N VAL A 334 -17.71 -8.93 -3.55
CA VAL A 334 -17.83 -7.51 -3.89
C VAL A 334 -18.64 -6.77 -2.81
N TYR A 335 -18.09 -5.67 -2.29
CA TYR A 335 -18.73 -4.79 -1.31
C TYR A 335 -18.69 -3.35 -1.80
N LEU A 336 -19.86 -2.78 -2.11
CA LEU A 336 -20.00 -1.42 -2.65
C LEU A 336 -20.75 -0.54 -1.65
N SER A 337 -20.16 0.60 -1.28
CA SER A 337 -20.79 1.57 -0.37
C SER A 337 -21.85 2.42 -1.07
N GLU A 338 -22.68 3.09 -0.25
CA GLU A 338 -23.57 4.16 -0.72
C GLU A 338 -22.81 5.23 -1.51
N GLY A 339 -23.50 5.85 -2.48
CA GLY A 339 -22.94 6.84 -3.41
C GLY A 339 -22.85 6.32 -4.86
N LEU A 340 -22.94 5.00 -5.07
CA LEU A 340 -23.03 4.40 -6.40
C LEU A 340 -24.49 4.35 -6.87
N THR A 341 -24.74 4.82 -8.09
CA THR A 341 -26.10 4.89 -8.66
C THR A 341 -26.36 3.93 -9.82
N ALA A 342 -25.30 3.39 -10.44
CA ALA A 342 -25.40 2.45 -11.54
C ALA A 342 -24.38 1.31 -11.40
N ILE A 343 -24.75 0.10 -11.83
CA ILE A 343 -23.80 -0.91 -12.32
C ILE A 343 -23.90 -0.85 -13.84
N GLU A 344 -22.82 -0.46 -14.50
CA GLU A 344 -22.80 -0.23 -15.95
C GLU A 344 -22.74 -1.54 -16.76
N LYS A 345 -22.69 -1.39 -18.09
CA LYS A 345 -22.64 -2.50 -19.03
C LYS A 345 -21.48 -3.45 -18.71
N GLY A 346 -21.78 -4.75 -18.60
CA GLY A 346 -20.79 -5.81 -18.45
C GLY A 346 -19.87 -5.71 -17.22
N THR A 347 -20.15 -4.86 -16.22
CA THR A 347 -19.23 -4.54 -15.12
C THR A 347 -18.66 -5.79 -14.43
N PHE A 348 -19.47 -6.83 -14.21
CA PHE A 348 -19.05 -8.13 -13.64
C PHE A 348 -19.31 -9.31 -14.60
N GLU A 349 -19.38 -9.07 -15.92
CA GLU A 349 -19.52 -10.15 -16.90
C GLU A 349 -18.35 -11.14 -16.75
N LYS A 350 -18.64 -12.46 -16.81
CA LYS A 350 -17.68 -13.57 -16.74
C LYS A 350 -16.85 -13.59 -15.45
N CYS A 351 -17.31 -12.94 -14.37
CA CYS A 351 -16.75 -13.11 -13.02
C CYS A 351 -17.07 -14.51 -12.45
N GLY A 352 -16.46 -15.55 -13.00
CA GLY A 352 -16.83 -16.95 -12.77
C GLY A 352 -16.84 -17.39 -11.29
N ASN A 353 -15.99 -16.81 -10.45
CA ASN A 353 -15.86 -17.15 -9.02
C ASN A 353 -16.74 -16.29 -8.08
N LEU A 354 -17.50 -15.33 -8.60
CA LEU A 354 -18.20 -14.33 -7.79
C LEU A 354 -19.36 -14.97 -7.03
N GLU A 355 -19.18 -15.14 -5.72
CA GLU A 355 -20.18 -15.76 -4.83
C GLU A 355 -21.13 -14.75 -4.21
N LYS A 356 -20.67 -13.50 -4.02
CA LYS A 356 -21.38 -12.49 -3.23
C LYS A 356 -21.18 -11.07 -3.74
N VAL A 357 -22.29 -10.34 -3.85
CA VAL A 357 -22.32 -8.90 -4.16
C VAL A 357 -23.21 -8.17 -3.14
N GLN A 358 -22.62 -7.27 -2.38
CA GLN A 358 -23.35 -6.33 -1.53
C GLN A 358 -23.49 -4.98 -2.24
N LEU A 359 -24.70 -4.70 -2.73
CA LEU A 359 -25.08 -3.45 -3.39
C LEU A 359 -25.57 -2.40 -2.37
N PRO A 360 -25.38 -1.10 -2.65
CA PRO A 360 -25.94 -0.01 -1.84
C PRO A 360 -27.43 0.21 -2.13
N GLN A 361 -28.11 0.91 -1.22
CA GLN A 361 -29.51 1.31 -1.42
C GLN A 361 -29.68 2.50 -2.38
N SER A 362 -28.62 3.26 -2.63
CA SER A 362 -28.57 4.34 -3.63
C SER A 362 -28.53 3.86 -5.10
N LEU A 363 -28.44 2.55 -5.35
CA LEU A 363 -28.39 1.98 -6.69
C LEU A 363 -29.75 2.09 -7.43
N LYS A 364 -29.72 2.63 -8.65
CA LYS A 364 -30.89 2.87 -9.50
C LYS A 364 -30.93 1.99 -10.74
N THR A 365 -29.79 1.65 -11.32
CA THR A 365 -29.71 0.91 -12.58
C THR A 365 -28.70 -0.25 -12.53
N ILE A 366 -29.03 -1.32 -13.23
CA ILE A 366 -28.12 -2.43 -13.58
C ILE A 366 -28.21 -2.61 -15.10
N GLY A 367 -27.11 -2.32 -15.79
CA GLY A 367 -26.99 -2.29 -17.24
C GLY A 367 -26.98 -3.66 -17.92
N GLU A 368 -26.90 -3.64 -19.25
CA GLU A 368 -26.78 -4.83 -20.10
C GLU A 368 -25.60 -5.70 -19.67
N ASP A 369 -25.78 -7.02 -19.66
CA ASP A 369 -24.74 -8.00 -19.40
C ASP A 369 -24.00 -7.86 -18.04
N ALA A 370 -24.46 -6.98 -17.12
CA ALA A 370 -23.73 -6.57 -15.92
C ALA A 370 -23.26 -7.72 -15.00
N PHE A 371 -24.01 -8.82 -14.93
CA PHE A 371 -23.68 -10.07 -14.23
C PHE A 371 -23.81 -11.29 -15.16
N LYS A 372 -23.57 -11.10 -16.46
CA LYS A 372 -23.67 -12.16 -17.46
C LYS A 372 -22.59 -13.23 -17.28
N ASN A 373 -22.97 -14.49 -17.40
CA ASN A 373 -22.09 -15.64 -17.20
C ASN A 373 -21.41 -15.64 -15.81
N VAL A 374 -22.18 -15.32 -14.77
CA VAL A 374 -21.75 -15.40 -13.35
C VAL A 374 -22.48 -16.58 -12.66
N PRO A 375 -22.05 -17.83 -12.88
CA PRO A 375 -22.78 -19.02 -12.43
C PRO A 375 -22.75 -19.24 -10.90
N ASN A 376 -21.72 -18.73 -10.20
CA ASN A 376 -21.49 -19.02 -8.79
C ASN A 376 -22.13 -18.03 -7.80
N LEU A 377 -22.85 -17.00 -8.27
CA LEU A 377 -23.41 -15.95 -7.43
C LEU A 377 -24.56 -16.47 -6.54
N LYS A 378 -24.29 -16.55 -5.23
CA LYS A 378 -25.19 -17.10 -4.21
C LYS A 378 -25.89 -15.99 -3.42
N GLU A 379 -25.19 -14.91 -3.12
CA GLU A 379 -25.69 -13.82 -2.28
C GLU A 379 -25.70 -12.48 -3.03
N ILE A 380 -26.87 -12.06 -3.49
CA ILE A 380 -27.13 -10.72 -4.01
C ILE A 380 -28.48 -10.22 -3.49
N ASN A 381 -28.56 -8.92 -3.17
CA ASN A 381 -29.80 -8.26 -2.79
C ASN A 381 -29.96 -6.98 -3.61
N ILE A 382 -30.99 -6.93 -4.46
CA ILE A 382 -31.28 -5.80 -5.33
C ILE A 382 -32.24 -4.84 -4.59
N PRO A 383 -31.97 -3.52 -4.52
CA PRO A 383 -32.94 -2.56 -4.01
C PRO A 383 -34.26 -2.60 -4.81
N ALA A 384 -35.38 -2.36 -4.15
CA ALA A 384 -36.72 -2.58 -4.74
C ALA A 384 -36.96 -1.76 -6.02
N ASP A 385 -36.47 -0.52 -6.06
CA ASP A 385 -36.69 0.44 -7.15
C ASP A 385 -35.61 0.39 -8.26
N THR A 386 -34.69 -0.59 -8.22
CA THR A 386 -33.63 -0.71 -9.24
C THR A 386 -34.19 -1.18 -10.58
N THR A 387 -33.87 -0.46 -11.65
CA THR A 387 -34.13 -0.86 -13.04
C THR A 387 -33.06 -1.84 -13.52
N ILE A 388 -33.46 -2.91 -14.19
CA ILE A 388 -32.57 -4.02 -14.57
C ILE A 388 -32.71 -4.28 -16.08
N ALA A 389 -31.60 -4.28 -16.82
CA ALA A 389 -31.60 -4.64 -18.24
C ALA A 389 -31.90 -6.13 -18.47
N SER A 390 -32.50 -6.47 -19.60
CA SER A 390 -32.99 -7.83 -19.91
C SER A 390 -31.91 -8.91 -19.97
N SER A 391 -30.66 -8.56 -20.26
CA SER A 391 -29.52 -9.50 -20.28
C SER A 391 -28.64 -9.45 -19.02
N ALA A 392 -28.97 -8.58 -18.05
CA ALA A 392 -28.12 -8.29 -16.90
C ALA A 392 -27.72 -9.53 -16.07
N PHE A 393 -28.57 -10.56 -16.05
CA PHE A 393 -28.33 -11.82 -15.33
C PHE A 393 -28.41 -13.04 -16.27
N GLU A 394 -28.04 -12.89 -17.54
CA GLU A 394 -27.94 -14.03 -18.47
C GLU A 394 -26.87 -15.03 -18.01
N GLY A 395 -27.15 -16.34 -18.03
CA GLY A 395 -26.15 -17.36 -17.65
C GLY A 395 -25.82 -17.46 -16.14
N VAL A 396 -26.63 -16.86 -15.25
CA VAL A 396 -26.45 -17.03 -13.79
C VAL A 396 -27.03 -18.34 -13.25
N GLY A 397 -26.51 -18.79 -12.12
CA GLY A 397 -26.95 -20.02 -11.44
C GLY A 397 -28.31 -19.91 -10.76
N ASP A 398 -28.92 -21.05 -10.44
CA ASP A 398 -30.26 -21.10 -9.84
C ASP A 398 -30.32 -20.47 -8.44
N SER A 399 -29.19 -20.46 -7.71
CA SER A 399 -29.04 -19.70 -6.45
C SER A 399 -29.28 -18.20 -6.67
N THR A 400 -28.76 -17.64 -7.76
CA THR A 400 -28.96 -16.23 -8.13
C THR A 400 -30.41 -15.97 -8.49
N LYS A 401 -31.02 -16.82 -9.33
CA LYS A 401 -32.45 -16.70 -9.72
C LYS A 401 -33.36 -16.74 -8.49
N LYS A 402 -33.07 -17.62 -7.52
CA LYS A 402 -33.79 -17.69 -6.25
C LYS A 402 -33.60 -16.44 -5.38
N ALA A 403 -32.40 -15.85 -5.35
CA ALA A 403 -32.16 -14.60 -4.65
C ALA A 403 -32.90 -13.41 -5.32
N LEU A 404 -32.91 -13.35 -6.65
CA LEU A 404 -33.68 -12.37 -7.42
C LEU A 404 -35.19 -12.49 -7.16
N ALA A 405 -35.76 -13.70 -7.16
CA ALA A 405 -37.16 -13.94 -6.81
C ALA A 405 -37.51 -13.55 -5.35
N ALA A 406 -36.53 -13.58 -4.44
CA ALA A 406 -36.69 -13.18 -3.05
C ALA A 406 -36.39 -11.69 -2.78
N SER A 407 -35.92 -10.93 -3.78
CA SER A 407 -35.46 -9.54 -3.60
C SER A 407 -36.57 -8.52 -3.34
N GLY A 408 -37.82 -8.85 -3.72
CA GLY A 408 -38.94 -7.90 -3.69
C GLY A 408 -38.89 -6.83 -4.80
N ASN A 409 -37.88 -6.84 -5.67
CA ASN A 409 -37.80 -5.98 -6.85
C ASN A 409 -38.69 -6.54 -7.97
N THR A 410 -39.61 -5.73 -8.49
CA THR A 410 -40.57 -6.15 -9.53
C THR A 410 -39.91 -6.41 -10.88
N ASN A 411 -38.88 -5.64 -11.25
CA ASN A 411 -38.11 -5.85 -12.48
C ASN A 411 -37.36 -7.19 -12.46
N ALA A 412 -36.85 -7.60 -11.29
CA ALA A 412 -36.23 -8.91 -11.09
C ALA A 412 -37.23 -10.07 -11.24
N LEU A 413 -38.49 -9.87 -10.85
CA LEU A 413 -39.56 -10.86 -11.07
C LEU A 413 -39.97 -10.94 -12.54
N VAL A 414 -40.10 -9.80 -13.23
CA VAL A 414 -40.37 -9.73 -14.68
C VAL A 414 -39.27 -10.43 -15.48
N LEU A 415 -38.00 -10.22 -15.11
CA LEU A 415 -36.83 -10.88 -15.74
C LEU A 415 -36.89 -12.41 -15.64
N LEU A 416 -37.48 -12.94 -14.57
CA LEU A 416 -37.67 -14.37 -14.35
C LEU A 416 -38.96 -14.92 -14.99
N GLY A 417 -39.68 -14.11 -15.77
CA GLY A 417 -40.98 -14.47 -16.36
C GLY A 417 -42.10 -14.67 -15.34
N MET A 418 -41.92 -14.18 -14.11
CA MET A 418 -42.91 -14.34 -13.04
C MET A 418 -44.02 -13.29 -13.19
N SER A 419 -45.28 -13.74 -13.15
CA SER A 419 -46.45 -12.87 -13.26
C SER A 419 -46.57 -11.94 -12.04
N VAL A 420 -46.00 -10.74 -12.15
CA VAL A 420 -46.27 -9.63 -11.23
C VAL A 420 -47.70 -9.15 -11.43
N VAL A 421 -48.61 -9.52 -10.51
CA VAL A 421 -49.89 -8.84 -10.38
C VAL A 421 -49.59 -7.38 -10.01
N PRO A 422 -50.05 -6.39 -10.78
CA PRO A 422 -49.86 -5.00 -10.42
C PRO A 422 -50.63 -4.71 -9.14
N THR A 423 -49.94 -4.66 -8.00
CA THR A 423 -50.51 -4.12 -6.77
C THR A 423 -50.89 -2.67 -7.06
N SER A 424 -52.20 -2.41 -7.05
CA SER A 424 -52.83 -1.14 -7.43
C SER A 424 -52.03 0.06 -6.96
N THR A 425 -51.77 1.00 -7.88
CA THR A 425 -51.23 2.32 -7.60
C THR A 425 -51.89 2.90 -6.36
N PRO A 426 -51.13 3.28 -5.30
CA PRO A 426 -51.72 4.02 -4.20
C PRO A 426 -52.34 5.29 -4.75
N ALA A 427 -53.60 5.56 -4.40
CA ALA A 427 -54.27 6.78 -4.84
C ALA A 427 -53.40 8.01 -4.48
N PRO A 428 -53.35 9.05 -5.34
CA PRO A 428 -52.58 10.25 -5.04
C PRO A 428 -53.10 10.88 -3.75
N VAL A 429 -52.30 10.80 -2.69
CA VAL A 429 -52.59 11.47 -1.43
C VAL A 429 -52.61 12.97 -1.72
N PRO A 430 -53.69 13.71 -1.37
CA PRO A 430 -53.77 15.12 -1.70
C PRO A 430 -52.62 15.91 -1.05
N VAL A 431 -52.14 16.93 -1.75
CA VAL A 431 -51.03 17.78 -1.34
C VAL A 431 -51.43 18.65 -0.15
N ALA A 432 -51.46 18.06 1.05
CA ALA A 432 -51.45 18.78 2.31
C ALA A 432 -50.01 19.21 2.61
N ALA A 433 -49.83 20.47 3.03
CA ALA A 433 -48.52 21.09 3.20
C ALA A 433 -47.59 20.27 4.08
N VAL A 434 -46.40 19.93 3.55
CA VAL A 434 -45.39 19.12 4.25
C VAL A 434 -44.72 19.96 5.35
N THR A 435 -45.33 20.00 6.53
CA THR A 435 -44.54 20.14 7.76
C THR A 435 -43.77 18.83 7.97
N ALA A 436 -42.44 18.93 8.05
CA ALA A 436 -41.57 17.77 7.99
C ALA A 436 -41.89 16.71 9.07
N PRO A 437 -42.24 15.46 8.70
CA PRO A 437 -42.37 14.40 9.68
C PRO A 437 -40.99 14.11 10.29
N SER A 438 -40.92 14.12 11.62
CA SER A 438 -39.65 13.89 12.32
C SER A 438 -39.10 12.49 12.03
N ALA A 439 -37.78 12.42 11.81
CA ALA A 439 -37.11 11.19 11.39
C ALA A 439 -37.36 10.03 12.39
N PRO A 440 -37.66 8.81 11.90
CA PRO A 440 -37.81 7.65 12.78
C PRO A 440 -36.51 7.42 13.55
N ALA A 441 -36.61 7.35 14.88
CA ALA A 441 -35.44 7.33 15.76
C ALA A 441 -34.55 6.11 15.45
N PRO A 442 -33.22 6.28 15.33
CA PRO A 442 -32.34 5.20 14.90
C PRO A 442 -32.39 4.01 15.86
N ALA A 443 -32.48 2.81 15.30
CA ALA A 443 -32.55 1.56 16.05
C ALA A 443 -31.42 1.49 17.10
N LYS A 444 -31.79 1.35 18.37
CA LYS A 444 -30.85 1.38 19.50
C LYS A 444 -29.95 0.13 19.50
N VAL A 445 -28.83 0.22 18.77
CA VAL A 445 -27.73 -0.75 18.81
C VAL A 445 -27.34 -0.98 20.27
N SER A 446 -27.52 -2.21 20.76
CA SER A 446 -27.23 -2.57 22.15
C SER A 446 -26.45 -3.89 22.21
N VAL A 447 -25.65 -4.06 23.26
CA VAL A 447 -24.81 -5.25 23.46
C VAL A 447 -24.95 -5.78 24.90
N GLY A 448 -25.06 -7.09 25.02
CA GLY A 448 -25.35 -7.78 26.28
C GLY A 448 -24.33 -7.56 27.40
N LYS A 449 -24.76 -7.76 28.65
CA LYS A 449 -23.91 -7.63 29.84
C LYS A 449 -22.88 -8.75 29.91
N ALA A 450 -21.60 -8.41 29.90
CA ALA A 450 -20.52 -9.37 30.13
C ALA A 450 -20.55 -9.88 31.59
N LYS A 451 -20.33 -11.19 31.81
CA LYS A 451 -20.26 -11.81 33.16
C LYS A 451 -18.85 -12.32 33.45
N LEU A 452 -18.18 -11.73 34.43
CA LEU A 452 -16.82 -12.08 34.84
C LEU A 452 -16.87 -13.34 35.71
N THR A 453 -16.47 -14.48 35.14
CA THR A 453 -16.60 -15.80 35.76
C THR A 453 -15.53 -16.03 36.82
N SER A 454 -14.27 -15.71 36.53
CA SER A 454 -13.18 -15.89 37.50
C SER A 454 -12.10 -14.82 37.40
N VAL A 455 -11.40 -14.60 38.51
CA VAL A 455 -10.12 -13.89 38.55
C VAL A 455 -9.16 -14.72 39.40
N LYS A 456 -8.13 -15.33 38.80
CA LYS A 456 -7.12 -16.13 39.50
C LYS A 456 -5.79 -15.39 39.57
N LYS A 457 -5.13 -15.37 40.73
CA LYS A 457 -3.79 -14.79 40.95
C LYS A 457 -2.72 -15.90 40.86
N LYS A 458 -1.66 -15.71 40.08
CA LYS A 458 -0.46 -16.59 40.06
C LYS A 458 0.79 -15.75 39.75
N LYS A 459 1.89 -15.93 40.49
CA LYS A 459 3.19 -15.23 40.33
C LYS A 459 3.05 -13.74 39.93
N GLY A 460 2.37 -12.94 40.77
CA GLY A 460 2.20 -11.48 40.55
C GLY A 460 1.25 -11.05 39.42
N LYS A 461 0.66 -11.99 38.66
CA LYS A 461 -0.31 -11.71 37.59
C LYS A 461 -1.74 -12.09 38.02
N ALA A 462 -2.74 -11.34 37.56
CA ALA A 462 -4.16 -11.72 37.61
C ALA A 462 -4.61 -12.21 36.22
N THR A 463 -5.31 -13.34 36.18
CA THR A 463 -5.97 -13.87 34.99
C THR A 463 -7.47 -13.74 35.14
N LEU A 464 -8.08 -12.89 34.32
CA LEU A 464 -9.52 -12.70 34.17
C LEU A 464 -10.08 -13.76 33.21
N LYS A 465 -11.28 -14.31 33.49
CA LYS A 465 -12.10 -15.07 32.52
C LYS A 465 -13.55 -14.58 32.53
N TRP A 466 -14.24 -14.62 31.39
CA TRP A 466 -15.65 -14.24 31.24
C TRP A 466 -16.37 -15.11 30.19
N LYS A 467 -17.71 -15.11 30.17
CA LYS A 467 -18.50 -15.75 29.11
C LYS A 467 -18.52 -14.87 27.84
N LYS A 468 -18.50 -15.49 26.66
CA LYS A 468 -18.71 -14.80 25.37
C LYS A 468 -20.12 -14.18 25.32
N VAL A 469 -20.24 -13.04 24.64
CA VAL A 469 -21.50 -12.28 24.46
C VAL A 469 -21.80 -12.29 22.97
N LYS A 470 -23.00 -12.76 22.58
CA LYS A 470 -23.47 -12.77 21.17
C LYS A 470 -23.54 -11.31 20.66
N GLY A 471 -23.07 -11.07 19.44
CA GLY A 471 -23.07 -9.74 18.80
C GLY A 471 -22.04 -8.72 19.32
N ALA A 472 -21.13 -9.08 20.23
CA ALA A 472 -20.06 -8.17 20.67
C ALA A 472 -18.91 -8.13 19.64
N SER A 473 -18.42 -6.93 19.29
CA SER A 473 -17.18 -6.74 18.52
C SER A 473 -15.92 -6.92 19.38
N GLY A 474 -16.05 -6.74 20.71
CA GLY A 474 -14.95 -6.99 21.64
C GLY A 474 -15.28 -6.67 23.09
N TYR A 475 -14.24 -6.67 23.94
CA TYR A 475 -14.34 -6.40 25.37
C TYR A 475 -13.35 -5.33 25.81
N THR A 476 -13.80 -4.38 26.64
CA THR A 476 -12.94 -3.39 27.30
C THR A 476 -12.78 -3.74 28.77
N ILE A 477 -11.53 -3.87 29.20
CA ILE A 477 -11.16 -4.27 30.56
C ILE A 477 -10.84 -3.02 31.37
N TYR A 478 -11.40 -2.91 32.58
CA TYR A 478 -11.16 -1.79 33.49
C TYR A 478 -10.53 -2.27 34.81
N LYS A 479 -9.58 -1.49 35.35
CA LYS A 479 -8.95 -1.74 36.65
C LYS A 479 -9.08 -0.53 37.58
N LYS A 480 -9.27 -0.78 38.87
CA LYS A 480 -9.14 0.20 39.97
C LYS A 480 -8.14 -0.32 40.98
N VAL A 481 -7.07 0.43 41.26
CA VAL A 481 -5.99 0.03 42.18
C VAL A 481 -6.05 0.91 43.42
N VAL A 482 -6.03 0.29 44.60
CA VAL A 482 -5.96 0.95 45.90
C VAL A 482 -4.72 0.43 46.63
N LYS A 483 -3.78 1.32 46.98
CA LYS A 483 -2.60 0.94 47.78
C LYS A 483 -3.04 0.67 49.23
N ASN A 484 -2.44 -0.32 49.89
CA ASN A 484 -2.64 -0.55 51.30
C ASN A 484 -1.59 0.27 52.09
N GLY A 485 -1.99 1.08 53.07
CA GLY A 485 -1.07 1.62 54.10
C GLY A 485 -0.57 3.07 53.97
N THR A 486 -1.29 4.00 53.31
CA THR A 486 -1.00 5.45 53.43
C THR A 486 -2.10 6.18 54.19
N LYS A 487 -1.75 6.85 55.30
CA LYS A 487 -2.61 7.83 55.98
C LYS A 487 -3.10 8.89 54.97
N ALA A 488 -4.29 9.43 55.20
CA ALA A 488 -5.08 10.15 54.20
C ALA A 488 -4.53 11.53 53.81
N LYS A 489 -3.47 11.59 52.99
CA LYS A 489 -3.17 12.79 52.17
C LYS A 489 -4.25 12.90 51.08
N LYS A 490 -5.27 13.74 51.34
CA LYS A 490 -6.43 14.12 50.49
C LYS A 490 -6.74 13.14 49.35
N ALA A 491 -7.67 12.22 49.58
CA ALA A 491 -7.97 11.10 48.69
C ALA A 491 -8.39 11.54 47.26
N LYS A 492 -7.42 11.62 46.33
CA LYS A 492 -7.67 11.82 44.89
C LYS A 492 -8.67 10.75 44.40
N LYS A 493 -9.82 11.17 43.85
CA LYS A 493 -10.94 10.30 43.41
C LYS A 493 -10.45 9.08 42.61
N ILE A 494 -10.36 7.91 43.26
CA ILE A 494 -9.85 6.69 42.62
C ILE A 494 -10.95 6.10 41.71
N LYS A 495 -10.91 6.46 40.42
CA LYS A 495 -11.79 5.92 39.36
C LYS A 495 -11.25 4.61 38.75
N PHE A 496 -12.11 3.90 38.03
CA PHE A 496 -11.68 2.79 37.17
C PHE A 496 -11.03 3.32 35.91
N VAL A 497 -9.90 2.74 35.51
CA VAL A 497 -9.12 3.12 34.34
C VAL A 497 -9.20 2.01 33.28
N LYS A 498 -9.42 2.39 32.02
CA LYS A 498 -9.39 1.48 30.87
C LYS A 498 -7.99 0.87 30.73
N VAL A 499 -7.92 -0.43 30.50
CA VAL A 499 -6.66 -1.19 30.42
C VAL A 499 -6.31 -1.52 28.98
N LYS A 500 -7.20 -2.26 28.30
CA LYS A 500 -7.01 -2.74 26.93
C LYS A 500 -8.37 -3.15 26.33
N ASN A 501 -8.46 -3.09 25.01
CA ASN A 501 -9.52 -3.72 24.22
C ASN A 501 -9.03 -5.10 23.76
N VAL A 502 -9.89 -6.12 23.83
CA VAL A 502 -9.60 -7.49 23.33
C VAL A 502 -10.70 -7.97 22.40
N SER A 503 -10.35 -8.84 21.45
CA SER A 503 -11.26 -9.39 20.43
C SER A 503 -12.44 -10.15 21.03
N ALA A 504 -13.56 -10.20 20.31
CA ALA A 504 -14.74 -10.99 20.65
C ALA A 504 -14.47 -12.51 20.77
N LYS A 505 -13.42 -13.02 20.10
CA LYS A 505 -12.95 -14.42 20.24
C LYS A 505 -12.26 -14.65 21.60
N THR A 506 -11.74 -13.60 22.26
CA THR A 506 -10.98 -13.69 23.51
C THR A 506 -11.89 -13.69 24.74
N THR A 507 -11.82 -14.75 25.57
CA THR A 507 -12.60 -14.90 26.83
C THR A 507 -11.73 -14.92 28.09
N LYS A 508 -10.41 -14.69 27.95
CA LYS A 508 -9.38 -14.75 29.00
C LYS A 508 -8.37 -13.62 28.79
N PHE A 509 -7.92 -12.96 29.86
CA PHE A 509 -6.87 -11.94 29.79
C PHE A 509 -6.00 -11.94 31.05
N THR A 510 -4.69 -11.71 30.90
CA THR A 510 -3.72 -11.74 32.01
C THR A 510 -3.01 -10.40 32.16
N ILE A 511 -2.91 -9.89 33.39
CA ILE A 511 -2.31 -8.58 33.71
C ILE A 511 -1.36 -8.65 34.92
N LYS A 512 -0.20 -7.99 34.85
CA LYS A 512 0.72 -7.79 36.00
C LYS A 512 0.05 -6.89 37.07
N LEU A 513 0.14 -7.27 38.34
CA LEU A 513 -0.39 -6.49 39.48
C LEU A 513 0.73 -5.73 40.20
N LYS A 514 0.40 -4.62 40.87
CA LYS A 514 1.33 -3.93 41.79
C LYS A 514 1.33 -4.63 43.16
N LYS A 515 2.51 -4.71 43.81
CA LYS A 515 2.68 -5.20 45.20
C LYS A 515 1.94 -4.29 46.20
N LYS A 516 1.59 -4.79 47.40
CA LYS A 516 0.93 -4.06 48.49
C LYS A 516 -0.34 -3.27 48.07
N ALA A 517 -1.18 -3.87 47.21
CA ALA A 517 -2.36 -3.20 46.66
C ALA A 517 -3.57 -4.12 46.45
N THR A 518 -4.77 -3.57 46.66
CA THR A 518 -6.04 -4.19 46.29
C THR A 518 -6.46 -3.71 44.90
N THR A 519 -6.58 -4.61 43.94
CA THR A 519 -7.02 -4.29 42.56
C THR A 519 -8.40 -4.87 42.29
N SER A 520 -9.32 -4.04 41.79
CA SER A 520 -10.67 -4.42 41.38
C SER A 520 -10.79 -4.39 39.85
N PHE A 521 -11.54 -5.32 39.27
CA PHE A 521 -11.75 -5.44 37.82
C PHE A 521 -13.22 -5.55 37.47
N TYR A 522 -13.63 -4.90 36.37
CA TYR A 522 -14.85 -5.20 35.63
C TYR A 522 -14.57 -5.16 34.12
N ILE A 523 -15.48 -5.73 33.34
CA ILE A 523 -15.41 -5.75 31.87
C ILE A 523 -16.72 -5.18 31.30
N LYS A 524 -16.62 -4.46 30.19
CA LYS A 524 -17.78 -4.12 29.33
C LYS A 524 -17.59 -4.80 27.98
N ALA A 525 -18.62 -5.47 27.47
CA ALA A 525 -18.69 -5.79 26.05
C ALA A 525 -18.92 -4.50 25.27
N PHE A 526 -18.42 -4.42 24.05
CA PHE A 526 -18.73 -3.34 23.13
C PHE A 526 -19.06 -3.88 21.74
N VAL A 527 -19.87 -3.11 21.01
CA VAL A 527 -20.08 -3.25 19.58
C VAL A 527 -19.61 -1.96 18.90
N LYS A 528 -18.88 -2.09 17.79
CA LYS A 528 -18.61 -0.96 16.89
C LYS A 528 -19.77 -0.88 15.90
N THR A 529 -20.37 0.30 15.76
CA THR A 529 -21.39 0.58 14.75
C THR A 529 -21.08 1.92 14.06
N LYS A 530 -21.42 2.04 12.78
CA LYS A 530 -21.35 3.32 12.07
C LYS A 530 -22.64 4.10 12.36
N VAL A 531 -22.52 5.34 12.83
CA VAL A 531 -23.65 6.27 12.99
C VAL A 531 -23.24 7.59 12.36
N ASN A 532 -23.87 7.95 11.25
CA ASN A 532 -23.57 9.12 10.42
C ASN A 532 -22.07 9.11 10.00
N GLY A 533 -21.64 8.04 9.33
CA GLY A 533 -20.26 7.80 8.89
C GLY A 533 -19.23 7.52 10.01
N LYS A 534 -19.44 8.03 11.22
CA LYS A 534 -18.49 7.93 12.33
C LYS A 534 -18.65 6.62 13.10
N THR A 535 -17.54 5.90 13.31
CA THR A 535 -17.52 4.66 14.11
C THR A 535 -17.77 4.97 15.59
N LYS A 536 -18.98 4.71 16.07
CA LYS A 536 -19.33 4.81 17.50
C LYS A 536 -19.16 3.45 18.16
N THR A 537 -18.44 3.43 19.29
CA THR A 537 -18.31 2.24 20.14
C THR A 537 -19.40 2.27 21.20
N VAL A 538 -20.42 1.43 21.06
CA VAL A 538 -21.51 1.30 22.04
C VAL A 538 -21.13 0.24 23.07
N TYR A 539 -21.14 0.62 24.36
CA TYR A 539 -20.74 -0.24 25.47
C TYR A 539 -21.95 -0.82 26.21
N GLY A 540 -21.93 -2.12 26.47
CA GLY A 540 -22.91 -2.80 27.31
C GLY A 540 -22.76 -2.47 28.79
N LYS A 541 -23.76 -2.90 29.59
CA LYS A 541 -23.74 -2.78 31.06
C LYS A 541 -22.48 -3.46 31.63
N ALA A 542 -21.87 -2.83 32.65
CA ALA A 542 -20.66 -3.34 33.28
C ALA A 542 -20.88 -4.72 33.94
N SER A 543 -19.86 -5.57 33.91
CA SER A 543 -19.88 -6.85 34.61
C SER A 543 -19.96 -6.68 36.12
N ASN A 544 -20.24 -7.79 36.81
CA ASN A 544 -19.89 -7.93 38.22
C ASN A 544 -18.40 -7.57 38.43
N THR A 545 -18.10 -6.85 39.51
CA THR A 545 -16.73 -6.49 39.89
C THR A 545 -16.11 -7.61 40.72
N LYS A 546 -14.89 -8.05 40.40
CA LYS A 546 -14.11 -8.96 41.25
C LYS A 546 -12.82 -8.29 41.74
N LYS A 547 -12.44 -8.56 42.99
CA LYS A 547 -11.27 -7.96 43.66
C LYS A 547 -10.14 -9.00 43.81
N VAL A 548 -8.90 -8.55 43.74
CA VAL A 548 -7.68 -9.32 44.03
C VAL A 548 -6.82 -8.52 45.00
N LYS A 549 -6.46 -9.13 46.13
CA LYS A 549 -5.48 -8.55 47.07
C LYS A 549 -4.07 -9.05 46.74
N VAL A 550 -3.15 -8.11 46.57
CA VAL A 550 -1.71 -8.39 46.63
C VAL A 550 -1.22 -7.90 47.98
N LYS A 551 -1.08 -8.84 48.92
CA LYS A 551 -0.11 -8.69 50.03
C LYS A 551 1.25 -8.43 49.37
#